data_AF-A0A6V7LYV9-F1
#
_entry.id   AF-A0A6V7LYV9-F1
#
_cell.length_a   1.000
_cell.length_b   1.000
_cell.length_c   1.000
_cell.angle_alpha   90.00
_cell.angle_beta   90.00
_cell.angle_gamma   90.00
#
_symmetry.space_group_name_H-M   'P 1'
#
loop_
_entity.id
_entity.type
_entity.pdbx_description
1 polymer ?
#
loop_
_entity_poly.entity_id
_entity_poly.type
_entity_poly.pdbx_seq_one_letter_code
_entity_poly.pdbx_strand_id
1 'polypeptide(L)' 'VKIWATVNEPSLFCIQGYGSAAYAPLLNQSGVADYLCGHHTLLAHAKTYRMYKEEFAAEQQ' A
#
# COMPACT_ATOMS: atom_id res chain seq x y z
N VAL A 1 13.19 9.10 13.83
CA VAL A 1 12.69 7.76 13.44
C VAL A 1 13.66 7.17 12.43
N LYS A 2 14.11 5.91 12.62
CA LYS A 2 15.17 5.27 11.80
C LYS A 2 14.66 4.12 10.93
N ILE A 3 13.50 3.56 11.26
CA ILE A 3 12.88 2.46 10.54
C ILE A 3 11.47 2.90 10.17
N TRP A 4 11.11 2.72 8.90
CA TRP A 4 9.81 3.10 8.37
C TRP A 4 9.17 1.91 7.66
N ALA A 5 7.86 1.75 7.87
CA ALA A 5 7.00 0.95 7.02
C ALA A 5 6.11 1.91 6.23
N THR A 6 5.99 1.72 4.92
CA THR A 6 5.16 2.58 4.07
C THR A 6 3.70 2.15 4.11
N VAL A 7 3.43 0.85 4.00
CA VAL A 7 2.10 0.27 4.02
C VAL A 7 2.13 -0.99 4.87
N ASN A 8 1.18 -1.12 5.81
CA ASN A 8 0.98 -2.34 6.58
C ASN A 8 0.01 -3.26 5.85
N GLU A 9 0.37 -4.54 5.71
CA GLU A 9 -0.50 -5.63 5.24
C GLU A 9 -1.37 -5.30 4.01
N PRO A 10 -0.76 -5.01 2.85
CA PRO A 10 -1.50 -4.64 1.65
C PRO A 10 -2.50 -5.69 1.16
N SER A 11 -2.18 -6.98 1.33
CA SER A 11 -3.09 -8.06 0.96
C SER A 11 -4.37 -8.03 1.78
N LEU A 12 -4.30 -7.74 3.08
CA LEU A 12 -5.44 -7.79 3.97
C LEU A 12 -6.48 -6.74 3.58
N PHE A 13 -6.09 -5.46 3.46
CA PHE A 13 -7.07 -4.42 3.16
C PHE A 13 -7.51 -4.44 1.68
N CYS A 14 -6.67 -4.88 0.74
CA CYS A 14 -7.10 -5.00 -0.64
C CYS A 14 -8.10 -6.15 -0.81
N ILE A 15 -7.83 -7.33 -0.23
CA ILE A 15 -8.76 -8.45 -0.31
C ILE A 15 -10.03 -8.16 0.49
N GLN A 16 -9.90 -7.71 1.75
CA GLN A 16 -11.07 -7.56 2.63
C GLN A 16 -11.87 -6.27 2.42
N GLY A 17 -11.27 -5.25 1.82
CA GLY A 17 -11.93 -3.97 1.56
C GLY A 17 -12.45 -3.80 0.13
N TYR A 18 -11.74 -4.38 -0.84
CA TYR A 18 -12.06 -4.22 -2.27
C TYR A 18 -12.51 -5.52 -2.95
N GLY A 19 -12.01 -6.67 -2.51
CA GLY A 19 -12.40 -7.98 -3.02
C GLY A 19 -13.65 -8.53 -2.34
N SER A 20 -13.66 -8.46 -1.01
CA SER A 20 -14.80 -8.73 -0.13
C SER A 20 -15.29 -7.43 0.50
N ALA A 21 -16.50 -7.45 1.06
CA ALA A 21 -17.06 -6.32 1.79
C ALA A 21 -16.92 -6.48 3.32
N ALA A 22 -15.80 -7.02 3.80
CA ALA A 22 -15.58 -7.21 5.23
C ALA A 22 -15.03 -5.95 5.92
N TYR A 23 -14.15 -5.21 5.24
CA TYR A 23 -13.52 -3.97 5.70
C TYR A 23 -13.92 -2.79 4.82
N ALA A 24 -13.71 -1.56 5.28
CA ALA A 24 -13.84 -0.39 4.42
C ALA A 24 -12.90 -0.52 3.18
N PRO A 25 -13.31 -0.07 1.98
CA PRO A 25 -14.56 0.62 1.66
C PRO A 25 -15.80 -0.26 1.41
N LEU A 26 -15.79 -1.54 1.81
CA LEU A 26 -16.89 -2.51 1.70
C LEU A 26 -17.27 -2.84 0.25
N LEU A 27 -16.30 -2.90 -0.65
CA LEU A 27 -16.52 -3.25 -2.05
C LEU A 27 -16.41 -4.76 -2.25
N ASN A 28 -17.41 -5.39 -2.87
CA ASN A 28 -17.42 -6.84 -3.11
C ASN A 28 -17.07 -7.16 -4.57
N GLN A 29 -15.86 -6.80 -5.01
CA GLN A 29 -15.41 -6.90 -6.41
C GLN A 29 -14.08 -7.66 -6.54
N SER A 30 -14.05 -8.91 -6.07
CA SER A 30 -12.85 -9.75 -6.18
C SER A 30 -12.49 -10.07 -7.63
N GLY A 31 -11.19 -10.17 -7.91
CA GLY A 31 -10.66 -10.41 -9.25
C GLY A 31 -10.38 -9.14 -10.05
N VAL A 32 -10.91 -7.98 -9.60
CA VAL A 32 -10.71 -6.69 -10.26
C VAL A 32 -10.27 -5.64 -9.26
N ALA A 33 -11.11 -5.31 -8.29
CA ALA A 33 -10.85 -4.16 -7.41
C ALA A 33 -9.76 -4.45 -6.38
N ASP A 34 -9.67 -5.67 -5.86
CA ASP A 34 -8.58 -6.15 -5.00
C ASP A 34 -7.22 -6.11 -5.72
N TYR A 35 -7.16 -6.54 -6.99
CA TYR A 35 -5.95 -6.47 -7.79
C TYR A 35 -5.57 -5.02 -8.17
N LEU A 36 -6.55 -4.17 -8.50
CA LEU A 36 -6.30 -2.75 -8.73
C LEU A 36 -5.78 -2.04 -7.47
N CYS A 37 -6.37 -2.36 -6.31
CA CYS A 37 -5.88 -1.90 -5.01
C CYS A 37 -4.42 -2.33 -4.79
N GLY A 38 -4.12 -3.61 -4.99
CA GLY A 38 -2.77 -4.15 -4.84
C GLY A 38 -1.76 -3.48 -5.78
N HIS A 39 -2.13 -3.30 -7.05
CA HIS A 39 -1.29 -2.63 -8.06
C HIS A 39 -0.90 -1.21 -7.64
N HIS A 40 -1.87 -0.39 -7.26
CA HIS A 40 -1.61 1.00 -6.86
C HIS A 40 -0.88 1.07 -5.52
N THR A 41 -1.12 0.12 -4.62
CA THR A 41 -0.39 0.03 -3.35
C THR A 41 1.09 -0.25 -3.57
N LEU A 42 1.44 -1.16 -4.50
CA LEU A 42 2.84 -1.43 -4.88
C LEU A 42 3.50 -0.21 -5.53
N LEU A 43 2.79 0.49 -6.42
CA LEU A 43 3.29 1.73 -7.03
C LEU A 43 3.52 2.82 -5.98
N ALA A 44 2.60 2.98 -5.03
CA ALA A 44 2.73 3.94 -3.93
C ALA A 44 3.93 3.60 -3.04
N HIS A 45 4.12 2.33 -2.67
CA HIS A 45 5.30 1.87 -1.93
C HIS A 45 6.59 2.25 -2.64
N ALA A 46 6.71 1.91 -3.93
CA ALA A 46 7.91 2.18 -4.72
C ALA A 46 8.19 3.69 -4.86
N LYS A 47 7.14 4.49 -5.08
CA LYS A 47 7.25 5.95 -5.18
C LYS A 47 7.72 6.56 -3.85
N THR A 48 7.14 6.15 -2.73
CA THR A 48 7.52 6.65 -1.40
C THR A 48 8.95 6.25 -1.04
N TYR A 49 9.37 5.01 -1.36
CA TYR A 49 10.76 4.60 -1.14
C TYR A 49 11.75 5.43 -1.97
N ARG A 50 11.45 5.69 -3.25
CA ARG A 50 12.31 6.53 -4.11
C ARG A 50 12.42 7.95 -3.57
N MET A 51 11.30 8.58 -3.20
CA MET A 51 11.29 9.89 -2.56
C MET A 51 12.13 9.90 -1.28
N TYR A 52 11.95 8.91 -0.39
CA TYR A 52 12.75 8.81 0.82
C TYR A 52 14.25 8.70 0.50
N LYS A 53 14.62 7.88 -0.50
CA LYS A 53 16.00 7.68 -0.92
C LYS A 53 16.63 8.96 -1.48
N GLU A 54 15.88 9.73 -2.25
CA GLU A 54 16.35 10.95 -2.93
C GLU A 54 16.44 12.14 -1.97
N GLU A 55 15.49 12.27 -1.05
CA GLU A 55 15.33 13.49 -0.24
C GLU A 55 15.79 13.34 1.20
N PHE A 56 15.79 12.13 1.79
CA PHE A 56 15.94 11.97 3.25
C PHE A 56 17.01 10.96 3.67
N ALA A 57 17.37 9.99 2.82
CA ALA A 57 18.28 8.91 3.20
C ALA A 57 19.69 9.40 3.55
N ALA A 58 20.18 10.48 2.93
CA ALA A 58 21.50 11.03 3.20
C ALA A 58 21.62 11.72 4.57
N GLU A 59 20.51 12.27 5.07
CA GLU A 59 20.46 13.02 6.33
C GLU A 59 20.02 12.13 7.51
N GLN A 60 19.51 10.94 7.22
CA GLN A 60 19.08 10.01 8.26
C GLN A 60 20.31 9.43 8.98
N GLN A 61 20.57 9.92 10.21
CA GLN A 61 21.66 9.44 11.07
C GLN A 61 21.57 7.95 11.42
#